data_AF-A0A2G8D2V6-F1
#
_entry.id   AF-A0A2G8D2V6-F1
#
_cell.length_a   1.000
_cell.length_b   1.000
_cell.length_c   1.000
_cell.angle_alpha   90.00
_cell.angle_beta   90.00
_cell.angle_gamma   90.00
#
_symmetry.space_group_name_H-M   'P 1'
#
loop_
_entity.id
_entity.type
_entity.pdbx_description
1 polymer ?
#
loop_
_entity_poly.entity_id
_entity_poly.type
_entity_poly.pdbx_seq_one_letter_code
_entity_poly.pdbx_strand_id
1 'polypeptide(L)'
;MSFAEKELPPGERERVMTSFERVLMPGLEKDQYSILWVEHQDKGRLELNFVIPNMELQSGKRLQPYYDRADRPRINAWQTLVNHHYGLRDPNAPENRRTLVTPNNLPKAKQEAAEAITRGLEALYHAGAIKTRQDVTEALTAAGFEVVRTTKSSISIADPEGGRNLRLKGALYEQSFTNGNRLREETERASRFYREHAEQRVQEARRVCRQGIELKQAENQRRYQRTYNIREKATGYAEHHREHAVQHHRGRTVPAAEKTALAGDQRADTVSGADRAQRHGRDFPG
;
A
#
# COMPACT_ATOMS: atom_id res chain seq x y z
N MET A 1 0.34 12.38 5.42
CA MET A 1 1.71 11.82 5.42
C MET A 1 2.55 12.64 6.38
N SER A 2 3.45 12.05 7.15
CA SER A 2 4.23 12.78 8.16
C SER A 2 5.69 12.38 8.08
N PHE A 3 6.56 13.38 8.16
CA PHE A 3 8.01 13.26 8.22
C PHE A 3 8.49 13.67 9.60
N ALA A 4 9.65 13.19 10.02
CA ALA A 4 10.25 13.67 11.26
C ALA A 4 10.99 15.00 11.04
N GLU A 5 11.45 15.22 9.81
CA GLU A 5 12.12 16.40 9.31
C GLU A 5 11.14 17.59 9.26
N LYS A 6 11.65 18.80 9.51
CA LYS A 6 10.86 20.04 9.38
C LYS A 6 10.55 20.35 7.92
N GLU A 7 11.47 20.00 7.03
CA GLU A 7 11.41 20.25 5.60
C GLU A 7 12.07 19.08 4.85
N LEU A 8 11.65 18.87 3.61
CA LEU A 8 12.32 17.95 2.69
C LEU A 8 13.48 18.66 1.98
N PRO A 9 14.44 17.92 1.39
CA PRO A 9 15.47 18.53 0.56
C PRO A 9 14.87 19.46 -0.52
N PRO A 10 15.53 20.59 -0.86
CA PRO A 10 14.98 21.56 -1.80
C PRO A 10 14.57 20.92 -3.13
N GLY A 11 13.34 21.20 -3.57
CA GLY A 11 12.78 20.67 -4.83
C GLY A 11 12.35 19.19 -4.80
N GLU A 12 12.49 18.49 -3.67
CA GLU A 12 12.11 17.08 -3.55
C GLU A 12 10.67 16.89 -3.03
N ARG A 13 10.06 17.94 -2.45
CA ARG A 13 8.68 17.88 -1.96
C ARG A 13 7.71 17.45 -3.06
N GLU A 14 7.75 18.12 -4.20
CA GLU A 14 6.86 17.87 -5.33
C GLU A 14 7.09 16.48 -5.93
N ARG A 15 8.33 15.99 -5.88
CA ARG A 15 8.70 14.63 -6.32
C ARG A 15 8.13 13.57 -5.38
N VAL A 16 8.21 13.78 -4.07
CA VAL A 16 7.58 12.90 -3.08
C VAL A 16 6.07 12.87 -3.27
N MET A 17 5.40 14.02 -3.38
CA MET A 17 3.96 14.11 -3.64
C MET A 17 3.57 13.39 -4.93
N THR A 18 4.29 13.65 -6.02
CA THR A 18 4.05 13.00 -7.32
C THR A 18 4.25 11.48 -7.24
N SER A 19 5.30 11.02 -6.57
CA SER A 19 5.57 9.60 -6.40
C SER A 19 4.48 8.92 -5.55
N PHE A 20 3.96 9.62 -4.53
CA PHE A 20 2.88 9.15 -3.69
C PHE A 20 1.60 8.96 -4.50
N GLU A 21 1.24 9.93 -5.32
CA GLU A 21 0.06 9.84 -6.19
C GLU A 21 0.16 8.66 -7.17
N ARG A 22 1.35 8.45 -7.77
CA ARG A 22 1.60 7.32 -8.67
C ARG A 22 1.46 5.96 -7.99
N VAL A 23 1.90 5.82 -6.74
CA VAL A 23 1.75 4.55 -5.99
C VAL A 23 0.35 4.37 -5.42
N LEU A 24 -0.36 5.47 -5.12
CA LEU A 24 -1.70 5.43 -4.57
C LEU A 24 -2.73 5.08 -5.65
N MET A 25 -2.62 5.72 -6.82
CA MET A 25 -3.57 5.63 -7.94
C MET A 25 -2.88 5.22 -9.24
N PRO A 26 -2.18 4.06 -9.27
CA PRO A 26 -1.44 3.65 -10.45
C PRO A 26 -2.38 3.40 -11.64
N GLY A 27 -1.94 3.81 -12.83
CA GLY A 27 -2.70 3.69 -14.07
C GLY A 27 -3.84 4.70 -14.24
N LEU A 28 -4.00 5.65 -13.32
CA LEU A 28 -4.88 6.81 -13.52
C LEU A 28 -4.06 8.02 -13.95
N GLU A 29 -4.58 8.74 -14.92
CA GLU A 29 -3.98 10.00 -15.40
C GLU A 29 -4.50 11.22 -14.64
N LYS A 30 -3.81 12.35 -14.76
CA LYS A 30 -4.12 13.58 -13.99
C LYS A 30 -5.49 14.20 -14.32
N ASP A 31 -6.09 13.83 -15.43
CA ASP A 31 -7.45 14.20 -15.82
C ASP A 31 -8.53 13.25 -15.27
N GLN A 32 -8.13 12.16 -14.59
CA GLN A 32 -9.02 11.16 -13.99
C GLN A 32 -9.24 11.36 -12.49
N TYR A 33 -8.40 12.15 -11.83
CA TYR A 33 -8.52 12.44 -10.41
C TYR A 33 -8.04 13.84 -10.09
N SER A 34 -8.46 14.37 -8.94
CA SER A 34 -7.92 15.59 -8.36
C SER A 34 -7.43 15.30 -6.95
N ILE A 35 -6.39 16.01 -6.53
CA ILE A 35 -5.83 15.90 -5.20
C ILE A 35 -5.40 17.28 -4.72
N LEU A 36 -5.95 17.71 -3.59
CA LEU A 36 -5.52 18.90 -2.89
C LEU A 36 -4.52 18.49 -1.82
N TRP A 37 -3.35 19.13 -1.80
CA TRP A 37 -2.35 18.94 -0.77
C TRP A 37 -2.36 20.12 0.21
N VAL A 38 -2.20 19.81 1.49
CA VAL A 38 -2.14 20.79 2.59
C VAL A 38 -0.90 20.50 3.42
N GLU A 39 0.00 21.47 3.48
CA GLU A 39 1.20 21.41 4.29
C GLU A 39 0.95 21.98 5.69
N HIS A 40 1.41 21.24 6.70
CA HIS A 40 1.35 21.61 8.11
C HIS A 40 2.77 21.55 8.69
N GLN A 41 3.16 22.61 9.39
CA GLN A 41 4.46 22.73 10.08
C GLN A 41 4.33 23.08 11.58
N ASP A 42 3.09 23.18 12.08
CA ASP A 42 2.75 23.63 13.43
C ASP A 42 3.32 22.75 14.55
N LYS A 43 3.73 21.52 14.22
CA LYS A 43 4.17 20.50 15.19
C LYS A 43 5.68 20.24 15.15
N GLY A 44 6.46 21.19 14.62
CA GLY A 44 7.91 21.09 14.52
C GLY A 44 8.39 19.98 13.58
N ARG A 45 7.51 19.49 12.70
CA ARG A 45 7.75 18.45 11.69
C ARG A 45 6.87 18.71 10.47
N LEU A 46 7.27 18.23 9.31
CA LEU A 46 6.50 18.33 8.08
C LEU A 46 5.36 17.31 8.07
N GLU A 47 4.14 17.79 7.88
CA GLU A 47 2.95 16.99 7.62
C GLU A 47 2.35 17.40 6.26
N LEU A 48 2.32 16.47 5.31
CA LEU A 48 1.66 16.63 4.01
C LEU A 48 0.33 15.88 4.04
N ASN A 49 -0.75 16.59 4.31
CA ASN A 49 -2.11 16.07 4.24
C ASN A 49 -2.66 16.22 2.83
N PHE A 50 -3.66 15.41 2.48
CA PHE A 50 -4.28 15.49 1.17
C PHE A 50 -5.76 15.14 1.21
N VAL A 51 -6.50 15.67 0.25
CA VAL A 51 -7.92 15.39 0.03
C VAL A 51 -8.10 14.97 -1.42
N ILE A 52 -8.74 13.82 -1.62
CA ILE A 52 -9.08 13.27 -2.94
C ILE A 52 -10.60 13.11 -3.00
N PRO A 53 -11.30 13.68 -4.00
CA PRO A 53 -12.70 13.41 -4.22
C PRO A 53 -12.95 11.91 -4.42
N ASN A 54 -14.04 11.38 -3.85
CA ASN A 54 -14.43 9.97 -4.01
C ASN A 54 -15.08 9.68 -5.38
N MET A 55 -14.59 10.32 -6.44
CA MET A 55 -15.11 10.23 -7.80
C MET A 55 -13.95 10.26 -8.80
N GLU A 56 -13.94 9.33 -9.74
CA GLU A 56 -13.07 9.36 -10.89
C GLU A 56 -13.71 10.28 -11.94
N LEU A 57 -12.93 11.27 -12.40
CA LEU A 57 -13.46 12.48 -13.04
C LEU A 57 -13.99 12.25 -14.46
N GLN A 58 -13.52 11.23 -15.18
CA GLN A 58 -13.98 10.98 -16.55
C GLN A 58 -15.22 10.09 -16.62
N SER A 59 -15.24 9.02 -15.82
CA SER A 59 -16.32 8.05 -15.80
C SER A 59 -17.43 8.40 -14.81
N GLY A 60 -17.19 9.32 -13.88
CA GLY A 60 -18.12 9.67 -12.78
C GLY A 60 -18.30 8.56 -11.74
N LYS A 61 -17.57 7.44 -11.88
CA LYS A 61 -17.67 6.31 -10.94
C LYS A 61 -17.04 6.66 -9.61
N ARG A 62 -17.53 6.02 -8.54
CA ARG A 62 -16.91 6.14 -7.21
C ARG A 62 -15.45 5.70 -7.25
N LEU A 63 -14.54 6.62 -6.91
CA LEU A 63 -13.13 6.33 -6.71
C LEU A 63 -12.88 5.99 -5.24
N GLN A 64 -12.20 4.86 -4.98
CA GLN A 64 -11.69 4.49 -3.67
C GLN A 64 -10.15 4.46 -3.75
N PRO A 65 -9.47 5.58 -3.46
CA PRO A 65 -8.01 5.68 -3.61
C PRO A 65 -7.24 4.75 -2.67
N TYR A 66 -7.80 4.48 -1.48
CA TYR A 66 -7.14 3.70 -0.44
C TYR A 66 -8.11 2.81 0.34
N TYR A 67 -7.70 1.57 0.56
CA TYR A 67 -8.32 0.60 1.46
C TYR A 67 -7.22 -0.14 2.24
N ASP A 68 -7.10 0.13 3.54
CA ASP A 68 -5.95 -0.27 4.39
C ASP A 68 -5.55 -1.73 4.21
N ARG A 69 -6.51 -2.66 4.27
CA ARG A 69 -6.21 -4.10 4.17
C ARG A 69 -5.50 -4.49 2.87
N ALA A 70 -5.82 -3.84 1.76
CA ALA A 70 -5.25 -4.16 0.45
C ALA A 70 -4.01 -3.29 0.13
N ASP A 71 -4.04 -2.02 0.52
CA ASP A 71 -3.08 -1.03 0.03
C ASP A 71 -1.94 -0.77 1.02
N ARG A 72 -2.12 -1.05 2.31
CA ARG A 72 -1.10 -0.83 3.34
C ARG A 72 0.26 -1.48 3.04
N PRO A 73 0.35 -2.74 2.55
CA PRO A 73 1.66 -3.32 2.21
C PRO A 73 2.41 -2.53 1.13
N ARG A 74 1.70 -2.09 0.08
CA ARG A 74 2.26 -1.29 -1.01
C ARG A 74 2.71 0.09 -0.53
N ILE A 75 1.85 0.78 0.23
CA ILE A 75 2.15 2.13 0.72
C ILE A 75 3.30 2.11 1.73
N ASN A 76 3.35 1.11 2.63
CA ASN A 76 4.48 0.94 3.55
C ASN A 76 5.78 0.65 2.79
N ALA A 77 5.72 -0.18 1.75
CA ALA A 77 6.88 -0.45 0.91
C ALA A 77 7.37 0.80 0.19
N TRP A 78 6.48 1.61 -0.39
CA TRP A 78 6.83 2.92 -0.95
C TRP A 78 7.46 3.85 0.08
N GLN A 79 6.94 3.92 1.30
CA GLN A 79 7.52 4.72 2.37
C GLN A 79 8.96 4.30 2.67
N THR A 80 9.25 3.00 2.75
CA THR A 80 10.61 2.48 2.91
C THR A 80 11.54 2.95 1.79
N LEU A 81 11.06 2.93 0.54
CA LEU A 81 11.85 3.37 -0.63
C LEU A 81 12.13 4.87 -0.60
N VAL A 82 11.12 5.69 -0.28
CA VAL A 82 11.26 7.15 -0.18
C VAL A 82 12.21 7.52 0.96
N ASN A 83 12.03 6.90 2.13
CA ASN A 83 12.90 7.14 3.27
C ASN A 83 14.36 6.80 2.95
N HIS A 84 14.60 5.65 2.30
CA HIS A 84 15.94 5.26 1.89
C HIS A 84 16.53 6.20 0.83
N HIS A 85 15.75 6.58 -0.19
CA HIS A 85 16.22 7.44 -1.27
C HIS A 85 16.63 8.84 -0.79
N TYR A 86 15.88 9.41 0.15
CA TYR A 86 16.09 10.76 0.66
C TYR A 86 16.84 10.82 2.00
N GLY A 87 17.25 9.67 2.55
CA GLY A 87 17.90 9.60 3.87
C GLY A 87 17.02 10.09 5.02
N LEU A 88 15.70 9.92 4.92
CA LEU A 88 14.73 10.40 5.92
C LEU A 88 14.71 9.46 7.13
N ARG A 89 14.34 9.99 8.30
CA ARG A 89 14.22 9.17 9.50
C ARG A 89 13.12 8.12 9.34
N ASP A 90 13.53 6.86 9.44
CA ASP A 90 12.61 5.73 9.41
C ASP A 90 11.94 5.54 10.77
N PRO A 91 10.61 5.68 10.90
CA PRO A 91 9.91 5.49 12.16
C PRO A 91 10.00 4.06 12.71
N ASN A 92 10.41 3.08 11.89
CA ASN A 92 10.60 1.69 12.32
C ASN A 92 12.02 1.39 12.79
N ALA A 93 12.97 2.31 12.62
CA ALA A 93 14.33 2.14 13.10
C ALA A 93 14.34 2.01 14.64
N PRO A 94 15.10 1.07 15.23
CA PRO A 94 15.13 0.86 16.68
C PRO A 94 15.43 2.12 17.49
N GLU A 95 16.35 2.96 17.00
CA GLU A 95 16.74 4.24 17.60
C GLU A 95 15.63 5.30 17.60
N ASN A 96 14.62 5.16 16.74
CA ASN A 96 13.49 6.08 16.62
C ASN A 96 12.25 5.60 17.41
N ARG A 97 12.36 4.49 18.17
CA ARG A 97 11.25 3.98 18.97
C ARG A 97 10.87 4.98 20.05
N ARG A 98 9.59 5.35 20.07
CA ARG A 98 9.05 6.28 21.07
C ARG A 98 8.92 5.61 22.44
N THR A 99 9.19 6.37 23.49
CA THR A 99 8.92 5.95 24.88
C THR A 99 7.44 5.68 25.11
N LEU A 100 6.58 6.50 24.50
CA LEU A 100 5.12 6.37 24.54
C LEU A 100 4.54 6.53 23.11
N VAL A 101 3.57 5.68 22.80
CA VAL A 101 2.76 5.70 21.59
C VAL A 101 1.31 5.89 22.01
N THR A 102 0.80 7.11 21.82
CA THR A 102 -0.61 7.45 22.06
C THR A 102 -1.43 7.22 20.78
N PRO A 103 -2.61 6.57 20.87
CA PRO A 103 -3.55 6.50 19.75
C PRO A 103 -4.10 7.89 19.41
N ASN A 104 -4.20 8.22 18.12
CA ASN A 104 -4.74 9.51 17.65
C ASN A 104 -6.19 9.78 18.07
N ASN A 105 -6.99 8.73 18.28
CA ASN A 105 -8.40 8.84 18.67
C ASN A 105 -8.61 8.76 20.19
N LEU A 106 -7.54 8.83 20.98
CA LEU A 106 -7.65 8.84 22.43
C LEU A 106 -8.15 10.21 22.90
N PRO A 107 -9.16 10.29 23.79
CA PRO A 107 -9.62 11.57 24.34
C PRO A 107 -8.47 12.37 24.96
N LYS A 108 -8.49 13.70 24.83
CA LYS A 108 -7.38 14.59 25.24
C LYS A 108 -6.95 14.38 26.69
N ALA A 109 -7.90 14.28 27.62
CA ALA A 109 -7.62 14.02 29.03
C ALA A 109 -6.84 12.70 29.26
N LYS A 110 -7.17 11.65 28.49
CA LYS A 110 -6.47 10.37 28.56
C LYS A 110 -5.09 10.41 27.89
N GLN A 111 -4.91 11.24 26.85
CA GLN A 111 -3.59 11.51 26.29
C GLN A 111 -2.70 12.23 27.31
N GLU A 112 -3.21 13.29 27.94
CA GLU A 112 -2.51 14.05 28.97
C GLU A 112 -2.15 13.16 30.17
N ALA A 113 -3.06 12.28 30.60
CA ALA A 113 -2.79 11.30 31.65
C ALA A 113 -1.70 10.31 31.25
N ALA A 114 -1.77 9.74 30.05
CA ALA A 114 -0.73 8.82 29.56
C ALA A 114 0.65 9.49 29.51
N GLU A 115 0.71 10.73 29.02
CA GLU A 115 1.94 11.51 28.97
C GLU A 115 2.47 11.84 30.37
N ALA A 116 1.60 12.23 31.31
CA ALA A 116 2.00 12.50 32.69
C ALA A 116 2.55 11.25 33.38
N ILE A 117 1.90 10.11 33.20
CA ILE A 117 2.37 8.81 33.70
C ILE A 117 3.74 8.47 33.11
N THR A 118 3.90 8.60 31.79
CA THR A 118 5.19 8.34 31.15
C THR A 118 6.27 9.28 31.66
N ARG A 119 6.02 10.59 31.81
CA ARG A 119 6.99 11.54 32.37
C ARG A 119 7.44 11.15 33.78
N GLY A 120 6.50 10.70 34.63
CA GLY A 120 6.82 10.21 35.97
C GLY A 120 7.70 8.96 35.94
N LEU A 121 7.37 7.99 35.08
CA LEU A 121 8.18 6.78 34.89
C LEU A 121 9.57 7.08 34.30
N GLU A 122 9.68 8.03 33.37
CA GLU A 122 10.97 8.50 32.84
C GLU A 122 11.84 9.11 33.94
N ALA A 123 11.26 9.94 34.82
CA ALA A 123 12.00 10.49 35.96
C ALA A 123 12.55 9.40 36.90
N LEU A 124 11.74 8.39 37.22
CA LEU A 124 12.15 7.23 38.03
C LEU A 124 13.20 6.37 37.31
N TYR A 125 13.09 6.22 35.99
CA TYR A 125 14.09 5.54 35.16
C TYR A 125 15.43 6.28 35.19
N HIS A 126 15.43 7.60 35.02
CA HIS A 126 16.65 8.43 35.08
C HIS A 126 17.28 8.46 36.47
N ALA A 127 16.47 8.36 37.53
CA ALA A 127 16.94 8.19 38.90
C ALA A 127 17.48 6.76 39.19
N GLY A 128 17.38 5.83 38.23
CA GLY A 128 17.84 4.45 38.38
C GLY A 128 16.91 3.55 39.21
N ALA A 129 15.72 4.06 39.59
CA ALA A 129 14.72 3.34 40.38
C ALA A 129 13.92 2.34 39.53
N ILE A 130 13.72 2.64 38.25
CA ILE A 130 13.11 1.71 37.29
C ILE A 130 14.21 1.06 36.47
N LYS A 131 14.33 -0.26 36.61
CA LYS A 131 15.27 -1.09 35.87
C LYS A 131 14.66 -2.18 35.02
N THR A 132 13.42 -2.55 35.24
CA THR A 132 12.78 -3.60 34.46
C THR A 132 11.33 -3.24 34.21
N ARG A 133 10.68 -3.99 33.33
CA ARG A 133 9.23 -3.86 33.14
C ARG A 133 8.46 -4.17 34.43
N GLN A 134 8.99 -5.06 35.27
CA GLN A 134 8.38 -5.35 36.55
C GLN A 134 8.37 -4.09 37.42
N ASP A 135 9.49 -3.37 37.50
CA ASP A 135 9.60 -2.11 38.24
C ASP A 135 8.63 -1.04 37.70
N VAL A 136 8.38 -1.01 36.38
CA VAL A 136 7.35 -0.14 35.80
C VAL A 136 5.95 -0.50 36.32
N THR A 137 5.64 -1.79 36.40
CA THR A 137 4.34 -2.30 36.88
C THR A 137 4.17 -2.02 38.38
N GLU A 138 5.23 -2.20 39.16
CA GLU A 138 5.29 -1.89 40.58
C GLU A 138 5.14 -0.38 40.83
N ALA A 139 5.84 0.46 40.07
CA ALA A 139 5.72 1.91 40.16
C ALA A 139 4.31 2.42 39.83
N LEU A 140 3.66 1.84 38.80
CA LEU A 140 2.26 2.14 38.47
C LEU A 140 1.32 1.77 39.62
N THR A 141 1.51 0.58 40.19
CA THR A 141 0.69 0.09 41.31
C THR A 141 0.90 0.91 42.58
N ALA A 142 2.15 1.27 42.89
CA ALA A 142 2.51 2.13 44.02
C ALA A 142 1.94 3.55 43.88
N ALA A 143 1.79 4.05 42.65
CA ALA A 143 1.12 5.31 42.36
C ALA A 143 -0.43 5.22 42.41
N GLY A 144 -0.99 4.05 42.77
CA GLY A 144 -2.42 3.84 42.91
C GLY A 144 -3.14 3.43 41.62
N PHE A 145 -2.42 3.12 40.53
CA PHE A 145 -3.03 2.62 39.31
C PHE A 145 -3.22 1.11 39.36
N GLU A 146 -4.41 0.63 39.03
CA GLU A 146 -4.66 -0.81 38.89
C GLU A 146 -4.20 -1.30 37.52
N VAL A 147 -3.23 -2.22 37.49
CA VAL A 147 -2.77 -2.87 36.26
C VAL A 147 -3.68 -4.04 35.92
N VAL A 148 -4.55 -3.84 34.94
CA VAL A 148 -5.58 -4.82 34.55
C VAL A 148 -5.11 -5.81 33.49
N ARG A 149 -4.10 -5.46 32.69
CA ARG A 149 -3.56 -6.37 31.67
C ARG A 149 -2.15 -6.00 31.22
N THR A 150 -1.31 -7.01 31.06
CA THR A 150 0.00 -6.90 30.41
C THR A 150 0.05 -7.74 29.13
N THR A 151 0.56 -7.17 28.03
CA THR A 151 0.86 -7.92 26.79
C THR A 151 2.37 -7.84 26.47
N LYS A 152 2.85 -8.41 25.37
CA LYS A 152 4.27 -8.30 24.99
C LYS A 152 4.75 -6.86 24.77
N SER A 153 3.85 -5.96 24.37
CA SER A 153 4.19 -4.59 23.92
C SER A 153 3.42 -3.47 24.61
N SER A 154 2.63 -3.77 25.65
CA SER A 154 1.85 -2.74 26.35
C SER A 154 1.42 -3.18 27.75
N ILE A 155 1.16 -2.20 28.60
CA ILE A 155 0.51 -2.34 29.90
C ILE A 155 -0.83 -1.59 29.84
N SER A 156 -1.90 -2.16 30.33
CA SER A 156 -3.21 -1.49 30.43
C SER A 156 -3.53 -1.27 31.90
N ILE A 157 -3.94 -0.04 32.22
CA ILE A 157 -4.39 0.34 33.56
C ILE A 157 -5.89 0.61 33.55
N ALA A 158 -6.56 0.34 34.67
CA ALA A 158 -7.97 0.67 34.84
C ALA A 158 -8.18 2.18 34.70
N ASP A 159 -9.36 2.55 34.22
CA ASP A 159 -9.82 3.94 34.29
C ASP A 159 -10.41 4.18 35.67
N PRO A 160 -9.84 5.09 36.49
CA PRO A 160 -10.32 5.33 37.86
C PRO A 160 -11.76 5.85 37.90
N GLU A 161 -12.27 6.47 36.83
CA GLU A 161 -13.65 6.97 36.75
C GLU A 161 -14.65 5.93 36.23
N GLY A 162 -14.23 4.68 36.01
CA GLY A 162 -15.11 3.65 35.46
C GLY A 162 -15.34 3.85 33.96
N GLY A 163 -14.38 3.42 33.15
CA GLY A 163 -14.40 3.61 31.71
C GLY A 163 -13.46 2.67 30.98
N ARG A 164 -13.19 2.94 29.70
CA ARG A 164 -12.24 2.14 28.91
C ARG A 164 -10.83 2.26 29.49
N ASN A 165 -10.21 1.13 29.81
CA ASN A 165 -8.83 1.02 30.26
C ASN A 165 -7.87 1.86 29.42
N LEU A 166 -6.93 2.53 30.09
CA LEU A 166 -5.87 3.29 29.43
C LEU A 166 -4.73 2.33 29.07
N ARG A 167 -4.50 2.16 27.77
CA ARG A 167 -3.43 1.33 27.25
C ARG A 167 -2.15 2.16 27.06
N LEU A 168 -1.14 1.86 27.87
CA LEU A 168 0.20 2.40 27.78
C LEU A 168 1.07 1.52 26.88
N LYS A 169 1.59 2.09 25.80
CA LYS A 169 2.41 1.39 24.79
C LYS A 169 3.62 2.22 24.45
N GLY A 170 4.77 1.59 24.25
CA GLY A 170 6.04 2.24 23.93
C GLY A 170 7.19 1.56 24.65
N ALA A 171 8.42 2.02 24.43
CA ALA A 171 9.64 1.31 24.84
C ALA A 171 9.68 0.91 26.33
N LEU A 172 9.20 1.77 27.24
CA LEU A 172 9.15 1.49 28.69
C LEU A 172 8.17 0.35 29.05
N TYR A 173 7.20 0.06 28.20
CA TYR A 173 6.11 -0.87 28.50
C TYR A 173 6.28 -2.24 27.82
N GLU A 174 7.35 -2.43 27.02
CA GLU A 174 7.66 -3.68 26.33
C GLU A 174 8.20 -4.74 27.29
N GLN A 175 7.87 -6.02 27.03
CA GLN A 175 8.37 -7.16 27.82
C GLN A 175 9.89 -7.22 27.90
N SER A 176 10.57 -6.81 26.84
CA SER A 176 12.03 -6.75 26.75
C SER A 176 12.64 -5.54 27.45
N PHE A 177 11.86 -4.68 28.11
CA PHE A 177 12.40 -3.53 28.81
C PHE A 177 13.23 -3.95 30.02
N THR A 178 14.52 -3.65 29.94
CA THR A 178 15.51 -3.78 31.02
C THR A 178 16.37 -2.51 31.02
N ASN A 179 16.91 -2.11 32.15
CA ASN A 179 17.80 -0.97 32.31
C ASN A 179 19.21 -1.49 32.56
N GLY A 180 20.15 -0.82 31.93
CA GLY A 180 21.57 -1.13 31.99
C GLY A 180 22.23 -0.92 30.63
N ASN A 181 23.57 -1.01 30.61
CA ASN A 181 24.37 -1.04 29.38
C ASN A 181 23.77 -2.01 28.36
N ARG A 182 23.12 -3.09 28.80
CA ARG A 182 22.43 -4.05 27.96
C ARG A 182 21.32 -3.47 27.07
N LEU A 183 20.48 -2.52 27.52
CA LEU A 183 19.45 -1.92 26.65
C LEU A 183 20.06 -0.97 25.63
N ARG A 184 21.07 -0.18 26.03
CA ARG A 184 21.82 0.66 25.08
C ARG A 184 22.56 -0.20 24.08
N GLU A 185 23.27 -1.24 24.53
CA GLU A 185 23.96 -2.21 23.69
C GLU A 185 22.99 -3.00 22.79
N GLU A 186 21.83 -3.43 23.29
CA GLU A 186 20.79 -4.12 22.51
C GLU A 186 20.16 -3.17 21.49
N THR A 187 19.90 -1.92 21.85
CA THR A 187 19.41 -0.89 20.93
C THR A 187 20.47 -0.61 19.87
N GLU A 188 21.73 -0.41 20.26
CA GLU A 188 22.84 -0.21 19.34
C GLU A 188 23.08 -1.41 18.44
N ARG A 189 23.02 -2.64 18.97
CA ARG A 189 23.10 -3.88 18.19
C ARG A 189 21.93 -3.97 17.21
N ALA A 190 20.71 -3.71 17.68
CA ALA A 190 19.52 -3.70 16.85
C ALA A 190 19.62 -2.62 15.76
N SER A 191 20.10 -1.42 16.08
CA SER A 191 20.33 -0.33 15.13
C SER A 191 21.47 -0.63 14.15
N ARG A 192 22.55 -1.29 14.58
CA ARG A 192 23.61 -1.77 13.67
C ARG A 192 23.07 -2.82 12.71
N PHE A 193 22.43 -3.86 13.24
CA PHE A 193 21.78 -4.89 12.44
C PHE A 193 20.73 -4.28 11.49
N TYR A 194 19.93 -3.32 11.97
CA TYR A 194 18.98 -2.60 11.14
C TYR A 194 19.66 -1.85 10.00
N ARG A 195 20.78 -1.16 10.25
CA ARG A 195 21.53 -0.47 9.20
C ARG A 195 22.19 -1.44 8.21
N GLU A 196 22.82 -2.50 8.71
CA GLU A 196 23.48 -3.54 7.88
C GLU A 196 22.49 -4.23 6.93
N HIS A 197 21.27 -4.49 7.40
CA HIS A 197 20.22 -5.13 6.61
C HIS A 197 19.34 -4.13 5.82
N ALA A 198 19.75 -2.87 5.68
CA ALA A 198 18.97 -1.85 4.96
C ALA A 198 18.74 -2.22 3.49
N GLU A 199 19.77 -2.70 2.79
CA GLU A 199 19.67 -3.09 1.37
C GLU A 199 18.65 -4.21 1.14
N GLN A 200 18.66 -5.24 2.00
CA GLN A 200 17.69 -6.33 1.92
C GLN A 200 16.25 -5.83 2.10
N ARG A 201 16.03 -4.91 3.06
CA ARG A 201 14.71 -4.29 3.24
C ARG A 201 14.28 -3.44 2.05
N VAL A 202 15.21 -2.73 1.43
CA VAL A 202 14.96 -1.93 0.22
C VAL A 202 14.60 -2.84 -0.95
N GLN A 203 15.32 -3.95 -1.15
CA GLN A 203 15.02 -4.92 -2.21
C GLN A 203 13.63 -5.53 -2.02
N GLU A 204 13.29 -5.95 -0.81
CA GLU A 204 11.97 -6.49 -0.49
C GLU A 204 10.87 -5.42 -0.67
N ALA A 205 11.12 -4.19 -0.23
CA ALA A 205 10.20 -3.07 -0.44
C ALA A 205 10.01 -2.78 -1.94
N ARG A 206 11.05 -2.86 -2.78
CA ARG A 206 10.91 -2.73 -4.24
C ARG A 206 9.98 -3.81 -4.80
N ARG A 207 10.17 -5.07 -4.39
CA ARG A 207 9.34 -6.21 -4.83
C ARG A 207 7.88 -6.02 -4.44
N VAL A 208 7.62 -5.74 -3.17
CA VAL A 208 6.26 -5.54 -2.63
C VAL A 208 5.57 -4.33 -3.27
N CYS A 209 6.30 -3.22 -3.42
CA CYS A 209 5.77 -2.01 -4.03
C CYS A 209 5.39 -2.25 -5.49
N ARG A 210 6.28 -2.87 -6.28
CA ARG A 210 6.03 -3.20 -7.70
C ARG A 210 4.80 -4.10 -7.86
N GLN A 211 4.76 -5.23 -7.15
CA GLN A 211 3.64 -6.16 -7.22
C GLN A 211 2.32 -5.48 -6.82
N GLY A 212 2.35 -4.67 -5.75
CA GLY A 212 1.17 -3.91 -5.32
C GLY A 212 0.71 -2.89 -6.36
N ILE A 213 1.64 -2.22 -7.05
CA ILE A 213 1.34 -1.26 -8.13
C ILE A 213 0.67 -1.99 -9.28
N GLU A 214 1.22 -3.11 -9.74
CA GLU A 214 0.67 -3.90 -10.86
C GLU A 214 -0.76 -4.36 -10.57
N LEU A 215 -1.00 -4.91 -9.37
CA LEU A 215 -2.33 -5.37 -8.96
C LEU A 215 -3.35 -4.22 -8.92
N LYS A 216 -2.96 -3.08 -8.33
CA LYS A 216 -3.84 -1.91 -8.22
C LYS A 216 -4.08 -1.25 -9.57
N GLN A 217 -3.07 -1.22 -10.43
CA GLN A 217 -3.18 -0.72 -11.79
C GLN A 217 -4.17 -1.56 -12.60
N ALA A 218 -4.07 -2.88 -12.54
CA ALA A 218 -5.01 -3.77 -13.21
C ALA A 218 -6.45 -3.62 -12.66
N GLU A 219 -6.63 -3.35 -11.37
CA GLU A 219 -7.93 -2.99 -10.81
C GLU A 219 -8.47 -1.67 -11.39
N ASN A 220 -7.66 -0.61 -11.35
CA ASN A 220 -8.02 0.72 -11.81
C ASN A 220 -8.36 0.72 -13.31
N GLN A 221 -7.54 0.08 -14.13
CA GLN A 221 -7.79 -0.05 -15.58
C GLN A 221 -9.08 -0.81 -15.90
N ARG A 222 -9.45 -1.82 -15.08
CA ARG A 222 -10.73 -2.53 -15.24
C ARG A 222 -11.93 -1.66 -14.84
N ARG A 223 -11.81 -0.87 -13.77
CA ARG A 223 -12.92 -0.04 -13.25
C ARG A 223 -13.14 1.24 -14.05
N TYR A 224 -12.06 1.94 -14.40
CA TYR A 224 -12.06 3.30 -14.93
C TYR A 224 -11.52 3.31 -16.37
N GLN A 225 -12.04 2.42 -17.21
CA GLN A 225 -11.74 2.41 -18.63
C GLN A 225 -12.09 3.75 -19.26
N ARG A 226 -11.16 4.31 -20.03
CA ARG A 226 -11.38 5.55 -20.77
C ARG A 226 -12.55 5.40 -21.73
N THR A 227 -13.40 6.41 -21.76
CA THR A 227 -14.55 6.51 -22.68
C THR A 227 -14.10 6.59 -24.15
N TYR A 228 -12.92 7.13 -24.45
CA TYR A 228 -12.35 7.12 -25.81
C TYR A 228 -12.12 5.70 -26.33
N ASN A 229 -11.60 4.79 -25.49
CA ASN A 229 -11.39 3.39 -25.86
C ASN A 229 -12.71 2.62 -26.07
N ILE A 230 -13.80 3.07 -25.46
CA ILE A 230 -15.14 2.50 -25.68
C ILE A 230 -15.67 2.95 -27.04
N ARG A 231 -15.51 4.24 -27.37
CA ARG A 231 -15.93 4.78 -28.68
C ARG A 231 -15.13 4.17 -29.83
N GLU A 232 -13.80 4.10 -29.73
CA GLU A 232 -12.95 3.49 -30.78
C GLU A 232 -13.25 2.01 -31.01
N LYS A 233 -13.45 1.24 -29.93
CA LYS A 233 -13.90 -0.15 -30.05
C LYS A 233 -15.27 -0.23 -30.71
N ALA A 234 -16.22 0.62 -30.30
CA ALA A 234 -17.56 0.65 -30.90
C ALA A 234 -17.54 1.07 -32.39
N THR A 235 -16.72 2.03 -32.79
CA THR A 235 -16.53 2.39 -34.21
C THR A 235 -15.84 1.28 -35.00
N GLY A 236 -14.81 0.63 -34.46
CA GLY A 236 -14.16 -0.50 -35.12
C GLY A 236 -15.08 -1.70 -35.31
N TYR A 237 -15.92 -2.01 -34.32
CA TYR A 237 -16.98 -3.02 -34.47
C TYR A 237 -18.03 -2.62 -35.51
N ALA A 238 -18.43 -1.34 -35.55
CA ALA A 238 -19.40 -0.85 -36.54
C ALA A 238 -18.83 -0.81 -37.98
N GLU A 239 -17.54 -0.52 -38.15
CA GLU A 239 -16.83 -0.56 -39.43
C GLU A 239 -16.67 -1.99 -39.94
N HIS A 240 -16.25 -2.93 -39.09
CA HIS A 240 -16.15 -4.35 -39.44
C HIS A 240 -17.50 -4.96 -39.83
N HIS A 241 -18.60 -4.59 -39.15
CA HIS A 241 -19.95 -5.00 -39.52
C HIS A 241 -20.44 -4.36 -40.83
N ARG A 242 -20.04 -3.11 -41.13
CA ARG A 242 -20.33 -2.45 -42.41
C ARG A 242 -19.56 -3.12 -43.56
N GLU A 243 -18.29 -3.46 -43.39
CA GLU A 243 -17.49 -4.16 -44.41
C GLU A 243 -18.06 -5.54 -44.74
N HIS A 244 -18.45 -6.32 -43.72
CA HIS A 244 -19.14 -7.61 -43.92
C HIS A 244 -20.49 -7.46 -44.64
N ALA A 245 -21.26 -6.40 -44.33
CA ALA A 245 -22.54 -6.14 -45.00
C ALA A 245 -22.36 -5.74 -46.47
N VAL A 246 -21.32 -4.97 -46.81
CA VAL A 246 -20.99 -4.57 -48.18
C VAL A 246 -20.47 -5.77 -49.01
N GLN A 247 -19.71 -6.68 -48.41
CA GLN A 247 -19.28 -7.93 -49.05
C GLN A 247 -20.46 -8.88 -49.33
N HIS A 248 -21.44 -8.98 -48.44
CA HIS A 248 -22.66 -9.76 -48.68
C HIS A 248 -23.58 -9.17 -49.77
N HIS A 249 -23.55 -7.85 -50.01
CA HIS A 249 -24.34 -7.22 -51.06
C HIS A 249 -23.74 -7.41 -52.47
N ARG A 250 -22.40 -7.49 -52.58
CA ARG A 250 -21.70 -7.77 -53.86
C ARG A 250 -21.86 -9.22 -54.36
N GLY A 251 -22.22 -10.16 -53.50
CA GLY A 251 -22.40 -11.58 -53.86
C GLY A 251 -23.79 -11.97 -54.37
N ARG A 252 -24.76 -11.03 -54.42
CA ARG A 252 -26.18 -11.36 -54.67
C ARG A 252 -26.77 -10.79 -55.97
N THR A 253 -25.97 -10.17 -56.82
CA THR A 253 -26.41 -9.70 -58.14
C THR A 253 -25.60 -10.33 -59.26
N VAL A 254 -26.01 -11.54 -59.65
CA VAL A 254 -25.68 -12.11 -60.97
C VAL A 254 -27.02 -12.50 -61.61
N PRO A 255 -27.40 -12.01 -62.81
CA PRO A 255 -28.67 -12.35 -63.43
C PRO A 255 -28.67 -13.77 -64.00
N ALA A 256 -29.82 -14.44 -63.90
CA ALA A 256 -30.05 -15.78 -64.42
C ALA A 256 -30.51 -15.77 -65.88
N ALA A 257 -29.74 -16.40 -66.75
CA ALA A 257 -30.09 -17.02 -68.04
C ALA A 257 -28.86 -17.90 -68.41
N GLU A 258 -28.89 -19.14 -68.92
CA GLU A 258 -29.88 -19.95 -69.62
C GLU A 258 -29.43 -21.44 -69.54
N LYS A 259 -30.33 -22.39 -69.76
CA LYS A 259 -30.17 -23.88 -69.75
C LYS A 259 -29.19 -24.36 -70.86
N THR A 260 -28.59 -25.56 -70.94
CA THR A 260 -29.08 -26.96 -70.78
C THR A 260 -27.94 -27.97 -71.08
N ALA A 261 -27.99 -29.18 -70.49
CA ALA A 261 -27.52 -30.51 -71.00
C ALA A 261 -25.99 -30.71 -71.28
N LEU A 262 -25.29 -31.82 -71.00
CA LEU A 262 -25.58 -33.26 -71.12
C LEU A 262 -24.50 -34.10 -70.39
N ALA A 263 -24.69 -35.42 -70.35
CA ALA A 263 -24.14 -36.44 -69.44
C ALA A 263 -22.73 -37.01 -69.69
N GLY A 264 -22.25 -37.78 -68.70
CA GLY A 264 -21.13 -38.77 -68.76
C GLY A 264 -20.09 -38.52 -67.67
N ASP A 265 -19.48 -39.49 -66.97
CA ASP A 265 -19.63 -40.94 -66.84
C ASP A 265 -18.83 -41.35 -65.57
N GLN A 266 -18.97 -42.62 -65.20
CA GLN A 266 -18.61 -43.40 -64.02
C GLN A 266 -17.14 -43.50 -63.54
N ARG A 267 -17.02 -44.00 -62.27
CA ARG A 267 -15.96 -44.84 -61.64
C ARG A 267 -14.61 -44.16 -61.34
N ALA A 268 -13.80 -44.56 -60.36
CA ALA A 268 -13.86 -45.43 -59.19
C ALA A 268 -12.54 -45.17 -58.39
N ASP A 269 -12.40 -45.87 -57.27
CA ASP A 269 -11.14 -46.26 -56.62
C ASP A 269 -10.69 -45.56 -55.34
N THR A 270 -10.06 -46.43 -54.56
CA THR A 270 -10.00 -46.59 -53.11
C THR A 270 -8.57 -46.40 -52.60
N VAL A 271 -8.46 -46.36 -51.26
CA VAL A 271 -7.34 -46.83 -50.40
C VAL A 271 -6.42 -45.75 -49.79
N SER A 272 -6.60 -45.61 -48.47
CA SER A 272 -5.65 -45.78 -47.34
C SER A 272 -4.26 -45.14 -47.36
N GLY A 273 -3.89 -44.61 -46.19
CA GLY A 273 -2.48 -44.43 -45.80
C GLY A 273 -2.33 -43.63 -44.51
N ALA A 274 -2.27 -44.32 -43.38
CA ALA A 274 -1.89 -43.76 -42.09
C ALA A 274 -0.38 -43.43 -42.02
N ASP A 275 -0.03 -42.44 -41.20
CA ASP A 275 0.75 -42.63 -39.94
C ASP A 275 1.84 -41.57 -39.70
N ARG A 276 1.89 -41.09 -38.44
CA ARG A 276 3.05 -40.61 -37.65
C ARG A 276 3.92 -39.43 -38.15
N ALA A 277 4.53 -38.55 -37.34
CA ALA A 277 4.65 -38.38 -35.89
C ALA A 277 5.36 -37.01 -35.58
N GLN A 278 5.31 -36.61 -34.28
CA GLN A 278 6.33 -35.81 -33.54
C GLN A 278 6.44 -34.29 -33.90
N ARG A 279 6.72 -33.34 -33.01
CA ARG A 279 7.17 -33.27 -31.59
C ARG A 279 7.20 -31.76 -31.18
N HIS A 280 7.09 -31.48 -29.87
CA HIS A 280 7.61 -30.29 -29.13
C HIS A 280 7.06 -28.90 -29.51
N GLY A 281 6.90 -27.91 -28.65
CA GLY A 281 7.23 -27.64 -27.25
C GLY A 281 7.16 -26.11 -27.04
N ARG A 282 6.66 -25.69 -25.86
CA ARG A 282 6.84 -24.41 -25.11
C ARG A 282 7.09 -23.06 -25.85
N ASP A 283 6.44 -21.98 -25.42
CA ASP A 283 6.93 -21.03 -24.38
C ASP A 283 6.11 -19.73 -24.30
N PHE A 284 6.06 -19.16 -23.09
CA PHE A 284 5.56 -17.83 -22.72
C PHE A 284 6.66 -16.75 -22.90
N PRO A 285 6.30 -15.47 -23.04
CA PRO A 285 7.00 -14.40 -22.32
C PRO A 285 6.01 -13.40 -21.69
N GLY A 286 6.34 -12.55 -20.71
CA GLY A 286 7.62 -12.08 -20.17
C GLY A 286 7.38 -10.68 -19.62
#